data_AF-A0A9D7MLG4-F1
#
_entry.id   AF-A0A9D7MLG4-F1
#
_cell.length_a   1.000
_cell.length_b   1.000
_cell.length_c   1.000
_cell.angle_alpha   90.00
_cell.angle_beta   90.00
_cell.angle_gamma   90.00
#
_symmetry.space_group_name_H-M   'P 1'
#
loop_
_entity.id
_entity.type
_entity.pdbx_description
1 polymer ?
#
loop_
_entity_poly.entity_id
_entity_poly.type
_entity_poly.pdbx_seq_one_letter_code
_entity_poly.pdbx_strand_id
1 'polypeptide(L)'
;MEERNAADLVLCRHRYVNAEHVVLRREQPVFLKLFVDAVQLTARRDVPMGICLSGGLDSTSIASVLASSTDEHSIKTFTAFLHRKGNVDERP
;
A
#
# COMPACT_ATOMS: atom_id res chain seq x y z
N MET A 1 -21.42 7.49 46.30
CA MET A 1 -20.15 8.06 45.80
C MET A 1 -19.19 6.89 45.69
N GLU A 2 -18.47 6.81 44.57
CA GLU A 2 -17.46 5.79 44.20
C GLU A 2 -17.94 4.33 44.04
N GLU A 3 -17.59 3.59 42.99
CA GLU A 3 -17.00 3.92 41.69
C GLU A 3 -17.30 2.75 40.75
N ARG A 4 -17.55 3.02 39.48
CA ARG A 4 -17.78 1.98 38.47
C ARG A 4 -16.43 1.33 38.14
N ASN A 5 -16.20 0.09 38.56
CA ASN A 5 -15.04 -0.65 38.05
C ASN A 5 -15.36 -1.16 36.63
N ALA A 6 -14.93 -0.37 35.66
CA ALA A 6 -15.07 -0.57 34.23
C ALA A 6 -13.96 -1.52 33.68
N ALA A 7 -13.80 -2.71 34.26
CA ALA A 7 -12.65 -3.56 33.94
C ALA A 7 -12.97 -4.98 33.43
N ASP A 8 -14.21 -5.34 33.10
CA ASP A 8 -14.46 -6.70 32.57
C ASP A 8 -15.46 -6.77 31.40
N LEU A 9 -15.54 -5.69 30.60
CA LEU A 9 -16.26 -5.71 29.33
C LEU A 9 -15.32 -5.97 28.13
N VAL A 10 -15.47 -7.18 27.58
CA VAL A 10 -15.34 -7.55 26.16
C VAL A 10 -13.91 -7.66 25.59
N LEU A 11 -13.30 -8.84 25.73
CA LEU A 11 -12.25 -9.30 24.82
C LEU A 11 -12.86 -10.04 23.62
N CYS A 12 -13.51 -9.32 22.71
CA CYS A 12 -14.00 -9.89 21.45
C CYS A 12 -12.90 -9.77 20.37
N ARG A 13 -11.87 -10.63 20.45
CA ARG A 13 -10.74 -10.62 19.52
C ARG A 13 -11.06 -11.46 18.28
N HIS A 14 -11.96 -10.99 17.42
CA HIS A 14 -12.18 -11.62 16.11
C HIS A 14 -11.07 -11.18 15.14
N ARG A 15 -10.06 -12.04 14.94
CA ARG A 15 -9.05 -11.87 13.88
C ARG A 15 -9.52 -12.60 12.62
N TYR A 16 -9.96 -11.84 11.63
CA TYR A 16 -10.31 -12.33 10.30
C TYR A 16 -9.08 -12.35 9.38
N VAL A 17 -8.08 -13.17 9.67
CA VAL A 17 -7.04 -13.48 8.69
C VAL A 17 -6.66 -14.95 8.87
N ASN A 18 -7.32 -15.84 8.13
CA ASN A 18 -6.83 -17.20 7.96
C ASN A 18 -5.71 -17.12 6.93
N ALA A 19 -4.46 -17.10 7.40
CA ALA A 19 -3.30 -17.27 6.56
C ALA A 19 -3.21 -18.75 6.17
N GLU A 20 -4.17 -19.23 5.37
CA GLU A 20 -4.02 -20.50 4.70
C GLU A 20 -2.80 -20.42 3.79
N HIS A 21 -2.06 -21.52 3.72
CA HIS A 21 -0.77 -21.61 3.04
C HIS A 21 -0.93 -21.15 1.58
N VAL A 22 -0.47 -19.95 1.26
CA VAL A 22 -0.54 -19.40 -0.11
C VAL A 22 0.44 -20.19 -0.96
N VAL A 23 -0.06 -21.22 -1.64
CA VAL A 23 0.71 -21.93 -2.65
C VAL A 23 0.82 -20.99 -3.86
N LEU A 24 2.00 -20.38 -4.01
CA LEU A 24 2.34 -19.59 -5.19
C LEU A 24 2.42 -20.51 -6.42
N ARG A 25 1.27 -20.82 -7.02
CA ARG A 25 1.23 -21.38 -8.37
C ARG A 25 1.72 -20.29 -9.33
N ARG A 26 2.66 -20.63 -10.21
CA ARG A 26 3.25 -19.69 -11.17
C ARG A 26 2.28 -19.36 -12.32
N GLU A 27 1.16 -18.76 -11.98
CA GLU A 27 0.21 -18.23 -12.95
C GLU A 27 0.40 -16.71 -13.04
N GLN A 28 1.43 -16.31 -13.80
CA GLN A 28 1.74 -14.91 -14.11
C GLN A 28 0.51 -14.06 -14.52
N PRO A 29 -0.44 -14.55 -15.35
CA PRO A 29 -1.62 -13.75 -15.70
C PRO A 29 -2.56 -13.48 -14.52
N VAL A 30 -2.66 -14.43 -13.57
CA VAL A 30 -3.50 -14.27 -12.37
C VAL A 30 -2.89 -13.23 -11.45
N PHE A 31 -1.57 -13.27 -11.25
CA PHE A 31 -0.87 -12.27 -10.46
C PHE A 31 -1.08 -10.86 -11.01
N LEU A 32 -0.85 -10.66 -12.31
CA LEU A 32 -0.98 -9.34 -12.93
C LEU A 32 -2.40 -8.79 -12.76
N LYS A 33 -3.42 -9.63 -12.97
CA LYS A 33 -4.81 -9.25 -12.78
C LYS A 33 -5.09 -8.83 -11.34
N LEU A 34 -4.71 -9.66 -10.37
CA LEU A 34 -4.90 -9.37 -8.95
C LEU A 34 -4.15 -8.10 -8.52
N PHE A 35 -2.95 -7.88 -9.05
CA PHE A 35 -2.17 -6.68 -8.80
C PHE A 35 -2.87 -5.42 -9.34
N VAL A 36 -3.33 -5.45 -10.59
CA VAL A 36 -4.08 -4.33 -11.19
C VAL A 36 -5.37 -4.06 -10.42
N ASP A 37 -6.14 -5.11 -10.10
CA ASP A 37 -7.39 -4.99 -9.34
C ASP A 37 -7.14 -4.36 -7.95
N ALA A 38 -6.09 -4.80 -7.25
CA ALA A 38 -5.72 -4.25 -5.94
C ALA A 38 -5.35 -2.76 -6.02
N VAL A 39 -4.59 -2.36 -7.04
CA VAL A 39 -4.22 -0.96 -7.26
C VAL A 39 -5.46 -0.12 -7.59
N GLN A 40 -6.36 -0.60 -8.43
CA GLN A 40 -7.59 0.11 -8.78
C GLN A 40 -8.55 0.26 -7.58
N LEU A 41 -8.65 -0.76 -6.73
CA LEU A 41 -9.46 -0.69 -5.52
C LEU A 41 -8.97 0.39 -4.56
N THR A 42 -7.64 0.47 -4.37
CA THR A 42 -7.03 1.51 -3.52
C THR A 42 -7.02 2.90 -4.18
N ALA A 43 -7.22 2.96 -5.50
CA ALA A 43 -7.33 4.21 -6.24
C ALA A 43 -8.67 4.94 -6.06
N ARG A 44 -9.71 4.28 -5.55
CA ARG A 44 -11.04 4.90 -5.37
C ARG A 44 -11.04 5.88 -4.22
N ARG A 45 -11.36 7.14 -4.52
CA ARG A 45 -11.21 8.27 -3.60
C ARG A 45 -12.00 9.46 -4.13
N ASP A 46 -12.48 10.29 -3.22
CA ASP A 46 -13.16 11.55 -3.55
C ASP A 46 -12.24 12.78 -3.44
N VAL A 47 -10.95 12.55 -3.14
CA VAL A 47 -9.93 13.59 -2.95
C VAL A 47 -8.69 13.32 -3.80
N PRO A 48 -7.91 14.35 -4.16
CA PRO A 48 -6.67 14.16 -4.91
C PRO A 48 -5.71 13.19 -4.21
N MET A 49 -5.07 12.31 -4.96
CA MET A 49 -4.06 11.38 -4.44
C MET A 49 -2.65 11.83 -4.80
N GLY A 50 -1.71 11.42 -3.95
CA GLY A 50 -0.34 11.23 -4.37
C GLY A 50 0.20 9.85 -4.05
N ILE A 51 1.35 9.54 -4.63
CA ILE A 51 2.05 8.27 -4.48
C ILE A 51 3.48 8.49 -3.98
N CYS A 52 3.93 7.63 -3.07
CA CYS A 52 5.33 7.57 -2.69
C CYS A 52 6.13 6.83 -3.77
N LEU A 53 7.10 7.51 -4.38
CA LEU A 53 7.97 6.96 -5.42
C LEU A 53 9.39 6.88 -4.88
N SER A 54 9.90 5.68 -4.63
CA SER A 54 11.27 5.47 -4.11
C SER A 54 12.29 5.20 -5.20
N GLY A 55 11.86 4.99 -6.45
CA GLY A 55 12.70 4.51 -7.56
C GLY A 55 12.84 2.99 -7.60
N GLY A 56 12.31 2.26 -6.62
CA GLY A 56 12.24 0.81 -6.64
C GLY A 56 11.17 0.25 -7.58
N LEU A 57 11.33 -1.01 -7.97
CA LEU A 57 10.42 -1.73 -8.87
C LEU A 57 8.98 -1.66 -8.37
N ASP A 58 8.73 -1.97 -7.09
CA ASP A 58 7.37 -2.04 -6.53
C ASP A 58 6.63 -0.70 -6.64
N SER A 59 7.26 0.38 -6.19
CA SER A 59 6.66 1.73 -6.26
C SER A 59 6.41 2.18 -7.70
N THR A 60 7.33 1.82 -8.61
CA THR A 60 7.22 2.15 -10.03
C THR A 60 6.11 1.33 -10.71
N SER A 61 5.97 0.05 -10.35
CA SER A 61 4.90 -0.81 -10.83
C SER A 61 3.53 -0.29 -10.42
N ILE A 62 3.37 0.14 -9.16
CA ILE A 62 2.11 0.75 -8.68
C ILE A 62 1.85 2.07 -9.40
N ALA A 63 2.85 2.94 -9.53
CA ALA A 63 2.73 4.22 -10.22
C ALA A 63 2.32 4.04 -11.70
N SER A 64 2.92 3.07 -12.39
CA SER A 64 2.62 2.75 -13.79
C SER A 64 1.19 2.25 -13.98
N VAL A 65 0.72 1.36 -13.09
CA VAL A 65 -0.67 0.87 -13.14
C VAL A 65 -1.66 2.00 -12.85
N LEU A 66 -1.39 2.86 -11.86
CA LEU A 66 -2.24 4.01 -11.57
C LEU A 66 -2.30 4.99 -12.74
N ALA A 67 -1.16 5.32 -13.34
CA ALA A 67 -1.08 6.23 -14.48
C ALA A 67 -1.80 5.70 -15.73
N SER A 68 -1.86 4.38 -15.91
CA SER A 68 -2.54 3.74 -17.04
C SER A 68 -4.02 3.43 -16.79
N SER A 69 -4.45 3.34 -15.52
CA SER A 69 -5.81 2.92 -15.16
C SER A 69 -6.72 4.06 -14.70
N THR A 70 -6.22 5.28 -14.54
CA THR A 70 -6.99 6.42 -14.04
C THR A 70 -7.06 7.54 -15.08
N ASP A 71 -8.20 8.23 -15.15
CA ASP A 71 -8.35 9.45 -15.96
C ASP A 71 -7.65 10.67 -15.31
N GLU A 72 -7.07 10.49 -14.12
CA GLU A 72 -6.33 11.53 -13.42
C GLU A 72 -4.94 11.68 -14.02
N HIS A 73 -4.81 12.59 -14.97
CA HIS A 73 -3.56 12.82 -15.72
C HIS A 73 -2.44 13.49 -14.90
N SER A 74 -2.68 13.86 -13.64
CA SER A 74 -1.69 14.54 -12.79
C SER A 74 -1.62 13.97 -11.37
N ILE A 75 -1.18 12.72 -11.23
CA ILE A 75 -0.89 12.13 -9.92
C ILE A 75 0.40 12.75 -9.36
N LYS A 76 0.33 13.29 -8.14
CA LYS A 76 1.52 13.85 -7.47
C LYS A 76 2.40 12.73 -6.93
N THR A 77 3.68 12.74 -7.27
CA THR A 77 4.65 11.77 -6.73
C THR A 77 5.52 12.43 -5.67
N PHE A 78 5.85 11.68 -4.62
CA PHE A 78 6.66 12.14 -3.50
C PHE A 78 7.80 11.17 -3.24
N THR A 79 9.03 11.68 -3.21
CA THR A 79 10.22 10.91 -2.86
C THR A 79 10.82 11.50 -1.60
N ALA A 80 11.02 10.66 -0.59
CA ALA A 80 11.74 11.03 0.61
C ALA A 80 13.16 10.49 0.52
N PHE A 81 14.14 11.32 0.87
CA PHE A 81 15.53 10.94 0.91
C PHE A 81 16.25 11.68 2.04
N LEU A 82 17.29 11.07 2.60
CA LEU A 82 18.10 11.67 3.66
C LEU A 82 19.40 12.21 3.08
N HIS A 83 19.59 13.53 3.13
CA HIS A 83 20.90 14.14 2.87
C HIS A 83 21.84 13.89 4.06
N ARG A 84 22.52 12.75 4.09
CA ARG A 84 23.64 12.53 5.03
C ARG A 84 24.94 13.02 4.37
N LYS A 85 25.61 13.99 5.00
CA LYS A 85 26.94 14.44 4.56
C LYS A 85 27.96 13.32 4.84
N GLY A 86 28.37 12.62 3.79
CA GLY A 86 29.41 11.58 3.83
C GLY A 86 29.06 10.35 3.00
N ASN A 87 29.50 10.36 1.74
CA ASN A 87 29.87 9.24 0.86
C ASN A 87 29.07 7.92 0.89
N VAL A 88 27.78 7.92 1.25
CA VAL A 88 26.88 6.83 0.89
C VAL A 88 25.73 7.45 0.15
N ASP A 89 25.89 7.45 -1.15
CA ASP A 89 25.04 8.14 -2.09
C ASP A 89 24.36 7.08 -2.96
N GLU A 90 23.10 6.77 -2.65
CA GLU A 90 22.26 5.80 -3.38
C GLU A 90 21.46 6.46 -4.51
N ARG A 91 21.91 7.63 -5.00
CA ARG A 91 21.35 8.26 -6.20
C ARG A 91 21.52 7.33 -7.41
N PRO A 92 20.50 7.15 -8.28
CA PRO A 92 20.70 6.54 -9.59
C PRO A 92 21.52 7.44 -10.52
#